data_AF-A0A1A8D5D2-F1
#
_entry.id   AF-A0A1A8D5D2-F1
#
_cell.length_a   1.000
_cell.length_b   1.000
_cell.length_c   1.000
_cell.angle_alpha   90.00
_cell.angle_beta   90.00
_cell.angle_gamma   90.00
#
_symmetry.space_group_name_H-M   'P 1'
#
loop_
_entity.id
_entity.type
_entity.pdbx_description
1 polymer ?
#
loop_
_entity_poly.entity_id
_entity_poly.type
_entity_poly.pdbx_seq_one_letter_code
_entity_poly.pdbx_strand_id
1 'polypeptide(L)'
;MPVRRGHVALQNTYLDTIIRKFDEQNRKFLIANAQMKNCGIIYCNEGFCQMFGFTRAEIMQQSCTCQFLVGPGTMKSALAQL
;
A
#
# COMPACT_ATOMS: atom_id res chain seq x y z
N MET A 1 -33.49 5.34 6.05
CA MET A 1 -32.72 5.04 4.82
C MET A 1 -31.62 4.04 5.19
N PRO A 2 -31.39 2.95 4.42
CA PRO A 2 -30.34 2.00 4.77
C PRO A 2 -28.98 2.59 4.38
N VAL A 3 -28.08 2.71 5.36
CA VAL A 3 -26.71 3.18 5.17
C VAL A 3 -25.93 2.12 4.40
N ARG A 4 -25.41 2.49 3.22
CA ARG A 4 -24.44 1.66 2.48
C ARG A 4 -23.13 1.67 3.26
N ARG A 5 -22.92 0.68 4.13
CA ARG A 5 -21.62 0.41 4.76
C ARG A 5 -20.64 0.05 3.64
N GLY A 6 -19.86 1.03 3.19
CA GLY A 6 -18.68 0.78 2.38
C GLY A 6 -17.74 -0.15 3.15
N HIS A 7 -16.98 -0.96 2.41
CA HIS A 7 -15.95 -1.87 2.88
C HIS A 7 -14.77 -1.10 3.52
N VAL A 8 -15.03 -0.38 4.59
CA VAL A 8 -14.01 0.28 5.41
C VAL A 8 -13.52 -0.79 6.38
N ALA A 9 -12.25 -1.17 6.27
CA ALA A 9 -11.59 -1.97 7.29
C ALA A 9 -11.88 -1.34 8.65
N LEU A 10 -12.24 -2.13 9.67
CA LEU A 10 -12.41 -1.60 11.03
C LEU A 10 -11.23 -0.68 11.34
N GLN A 11 -11.51 0.53 11.85
CA GLN A 11 -10.48 1.38 12.45
C GLN A 11 -9.85 0.59 13.61
N ASN A 12 -8.86 -0.22 13.27
CA ASN A 12 -8.12 -1.03 14.21
C ASN A 12 -7.00 -0.15 14.71
N THR A 13 -7.06 0.21 15.99
CA THR A 13 -6.04 0.98 16.71
C THR A 13 -4.61 0.50 16.44
N TYR A 14 -4.44 -0.78 16.11
CA TYR A 14 -3.17 -1.36 15.69
C TYR A 14 -2.61 -0.75 14.39
N LEU A 15 -3.43 -0.58 13.34
CA LEU A 15 -2.99 0.04 12.09
C LEU A 15 -2.65 1.51 12.32
N ASP A 16 -3.47 2.24 13.07
CA ASP A 16 -3.18 3.63 13.45
C ASP A 16 -1.86 3.75 14.23
N THR A 17 -1.57 2.78 15.12
CA THR A 17 -0.31 2.73 15.87
C THR A 17 0.89 2.52 14.95
N ILE A 18 0.78 1.61 13.98
CA ILE A 18 1.84 1.38 12.98
C ILE A 18 2.05 2.65 12.15
N ILE A 19 0.95 3.25 11.67
CA ILE A 19 1.00 4.44 10.82
C ILE A 19 1.73 5.56 11.55
N ARG A 20 1.28 5.91 12.77
CA ARG A 20 1.91 6.96 13.57
C ARG A 20 3.39 6.68 13.83
N LYS A 21 3.73 5.47 14.26
CA LYS A 21 5.12 5.11 14.59
C LYS A 21 6.05 5.17 13.37
N PHE A 22 5.58 4.75 12.20
CA PHE A 22 6.40 4.75 10.99
C PHE A 22 6.52 6.13 10.37
N ASP A 23 5.46 6.95 10.44
CA ASP A 23 5.50 8.35 10.01
C ASP A 23 6.42 9.19 10.92
N GLU A 24 6.38 9.00 12.25
CA GLU A 24 7.31 9.65 13.19
C GLU A 24 8.78 9.34 12.87
N GLN A 25 9.06 8.14 12.34
CA GLN A 25 10.39 7.72 11.92
C GLN A 25 10.70 8.09 10.45
N ASN A 26 9.82 8.83 9.78
CA ASN A 26 9.95 9.21 8.37
C ASN A 26 10.23 7.99 7.45
N ARG A 27 9.61 6.84 7.74
CA ARG A 27 9.69 5.64 6.91
C ARG A 27 8.76 5.76 5.72
N LYS A 28 9.08 5.07 4.62
CA LYS A 28 8.27 5.03 3.40
C LYS A 28 7.66 3.64 3.33
N PHE A 29 6.34 3.53 3.50
CA PHE A 29 5.69 2.25 3.69
C PHE A 29 4.26 2.23 3.17
N LEU A 30 3.77 1.00 2.97
CA LEU A 30 2.40 0.68 2.63
C LEU A 30 1.90 -0.48 3.50
N ILE A 31 0.59 -0.66 3.56
CA ILE A 31 -0.06 -1.76 4.26
C ILE A 31 -0.98 -2.45 3.26
N ALA A 32 -0.96 -3.78 3.24
CA ALA A 32 -1.76 -4.58 2.35
C ALA A 32 -2.59 -5.62 3.11
N ASN A 33 -3.74 -5.99 2.56
CA ASN A 33 -4.61 -6.99 3.14
C ASN A 33 -4.20 -8.40 2.70
N ALA A 34 -3.40 -9.09 3.52
CA ALA A 34 -2.93 -10.45 3.24
C ALA A 34 -4.04 -11.52 3.18
N GLN A 35 -5.27 -11.23 3.60
CA GLN A 35 -6.39 -12.18 3.52
C GLN A 35 -7.03 -12.22 2.12
N MET A 36 -6.76 -11.23 1.27
CA MET A 36 -7.23 -11.22 -0.11
C MET A 36 -6.23 -11.94 -1.01
N LYS A 37 -6.71 -12.69 -2.01
CA LYS A 37 -5.84 -13.41 -2.97
C LYS A 37 -4.77 -12.54 -3.63
N ASN A 38 -5.08 -11.27 -3.89
CA ASN A 38 -4.16 -10.34 -4.55
C ASN A 38 -3.38 -9.47 -3.56
N CYS A 39 -3.56 -9.67 -2.25
CA CYS A 39 -2.95 -8.85 -1.20
C CYS A 39 -3.07 -7.34 -1.48
N GLY A 40 -4.29 -6.86 -1.69
CA GLY A 40 -4.53 -5.48 -2.13
C GLY A 40 -4.02 -4.45 -1.12
N ILE A 41 -3.34 -3.41 -1.61
CA ILE A 41 -2.85 -2.31 -0.79
C ILE A 41 -4.04 -1.52 -0.24
N ILE A 42 -4.09 -1.38 1.10
CA ILE A 42 -5.15 -0.69 1.84
C ILE A 42 -4.69 0.64 2.45
N TYR A 43 -3.38 0.91 2.45
CA TYR A 43 -2.82 2.19 2.89
C TYR A 43 -1.43 2.41 2.28
N CYS A 44 -1.10 3.64 1.94
CA CYS A 44 0.26 4.09 1.68
C CYS A 44 0.46 5.51 2.23
N ASN A 45 1.64 5.76 2.82
CA ASN A 45 1.97 7.05 3.38
C ASN A 45 2.49 8.03 2.31
N GLU A 46 2.42 9.33 2.60
CA GLU A 46 2.87 10.38 1.68
C GLU A 46 4.34 10.20 1.27
N GLY A 47 5.19 9.79 2.22
CA GLY A 47 6.61 9.56 1.94
C GLY A 47 6.85 8.49 0.87
N PHE A 48 6.05 7.41 0.85
CA PHE A 48 6.11 6.40 -0.20
C PHE A 48 5.66 6.97 -1.56
N CYS A 49 4.52 7.67 -1.59
CA CYS A 49 3.99 8.31 -2.80
C CYS A 49 5.03 9.25 -3.43
N GLN A 50 5.66 10.10 -2.62
CA GLN A 50 6.68 11.05 -3.07
C GLN A 50 7.95 10.35 -3.56
N MET A 51 8.39 9.29 -2.89
CA MET A 51 9.61 8.57 -3.24
C MET A 51 9.53 7.94 -4.64
N PHE A 52 8.36 7.42 -5.01
CA PHE A 52 8.17 6.74 -6.30
C PHE A 52 7.43 7.59 -7.34
N GLY A 53 6.93 8.78 -6.97
CA GLY A 53 6.24 9.69 -7.89
C GLY A 53 4.83 9.23 -8.28
N PHE A 54 4.20 8.37 -7.49
CA PHE A 54 2.83 7.92 -7.70
C PHE A 54 1.86 8.60 -6.74
N THR A 55 0.66 8.87 -7.21
CA THR A 55 -0.43 9.34 -6.35
C THR A 55 -0.96 8.19 -5.50
N ARG A 56 -1.54 8.53 -4.34
CA ARG A 56 -2.22 7.53 -3.50
C ARG A 56 -3.32 6.79 -4.27
N ALA A 57 -4.04 7.47 -5.16
CA ALA A 57 -5.11 6.86 -5.95
C ALA A 57 -4.60 5.77 -6.91
N GLU A 58 -3.40 5.93 -7.46
CA GLU A 58 -2.79 4.93 -8.34
C GLU A 58 -2.29 3.70 -7.57
N ILE A 59 -1.84 3.88 -6.33
CA ILE A 59 -1.28 2.81 -5.48
C ILE A 59 -2.37 1.98 -4.79
N MET A 60 -3.44 2.63 -4.33
CA MET A 60 -4.49 1.96 -3.56
C MET A 60 -5.15 0.83 -4.36
N GLN A 61 -5.46 -0.28 -3.71
CA GLN A 61 -6.03 -1.51 -4.30
C GLN A 61 -5.13 -2.27 -5.29
N GLN A 62 -3.94 -1.76 -5.62
CA GLN A 62 -2.94 -2.53 -6.38
C GLN A 62 -2.42 -3.71 -5.54
N SER A 63 -1.79 -4.69 -6.21
CA SER A 63 -1.11 -5.81 -5.55
C SER A 63 0.06 -5.31 -4.69
N CYS A 64 0.26 -5.90 -3.51
CA CYS A 64 1.40 -5.59 -2.64
C CYS A 64 2.77 -5.99 -3.23
N THR A 65 2.78 -6.78 -4.31
CA THR A 65 4.02 -7.06 -5.08
C THR A 65 4.54 -5.84 -5.85
N CYS A 66 3.76 -4.75 -5.91
CA CYS A 66 4.16 -3.45 -6.46
C CYS A 66 4.66 -3.53 -7.91
N GLN A 67 3.98 -4.32 -8.76
CA GLN A 67 4.35 -4.47 -10.17
C GLN A 67 4.37 -3.14 -10.95
N PHE A 68 3.60 -2.14 -10.51
CA PHE A 68 3.62 -0.78 -11.07
C PHE A 68 4.96 -0.04 -10.89
N LEU A 69 5.85 -0.50 -10.01
CA LEU A 69 7.21 0.03 -9.85
C LEU A 69 8.21 -0.55 -10.86
N VAL A 70 7.81 -1.53 -11.66
CA VAL A 70 8.67 -2.14 -12.67
C VAL A 70 8.88 -1.17 -13.83
N GLY A 71 10.14 -0.99 -14.23
CA GLY A 71 10.50 -0.18 -15.39
C GLY A 71 11.73 -0.72 -16.13
N PRO A 72 12.24 0.01 -17.13
CA PRO A 72 13.39 -0.40 -17.94
C PRO A 72 14.68 -0.68 -17.13
N GLY A 73 14.79 -0.10 -15.92
CA GLY A 73 15.92 -0.31 -15.01
C GLY A 73 15.77 -1.51 -14.06
N THR A 74 14.62 -2.21 -14.05
CA THR A 74 14.40 -3.34 -13.16
C THR A 74 15.19 -4.55 -13.62
N MET A 75 15.96 -5.16 -12.72
CA MET A 75 16.76 -6.36 -13.03
C MET A 75 15.87 -7.51 -13.49
N LYS A 76 16.26 -8.21 -14.56
CA LYS A 76 15.52 -9.37 -15.10
C LYS A 76 15.32 -10.48 -14.05
N SER A 77 16.29 -10.68 -13.16
CA SER A 77 16.19 -11.63 -12.06
C SER A 77 15.10 -11.26 -11.05
N ALA A 78 14.89 -9.97 -10.79
CA ALA A 78 13.82 -9.50 -9.90
C ALA A 78 12.44 -9.71 -10.55
N LEU A 79 12.33 -9.59 -11.88
CA LEU A 79 11.09 -9.86 -12.61
C LEU A 79 10.66 -11.32 -12.53
N ALA A 80 11.60 -12.26 -12.42
CA ALA A 80 11.30 -13.68 -12.28
C ALA A 80 10.72 -14.05 -10.90
N GLN A 81 10.74 -13.12 -9.93
CA GLN A 81 10.26 -13.33 -8.56
C GLN A 81 8.94 -12.62 -8.25
N LEU A 82 8.36 -11.91 -9.23
CA LEU A 82 7.03 -11.30 -9.14
C LEU A 82 5.93 -12.34 -9.33
#